data_AF-A0A4Q5T7Q2-F1
#
_entry.id   AF-A0A4Q5T7Q2-F1
#
_cell.length_a   1.000
_cell.length_b   1.000
_cell.length_c   1.000
_cell.angle_alpha   90.00
_cell.angle_beta   90.00
_cell.angle_gamma   90.00
#
_symmetry.space_group_name_H-M   'P 1'
#
loop_
_entity.id
_entity.type
_entity.pdbx_description
1 polymer ?
#
loop_
_entity_poly.entity_id
_entity_poly.type
_entity_poly.pdbx_seq_one_letter_code
_entity_poly.pdbx_strand_id
1 'polypeptide(L)'
;MRTNRFDGFCSACAQHVHAGAGHLTGTPGAWRTWCVACSPRPPQRGDHDGWHRLPLASLDLETTGTDPLRDRVVSYALLDEPGFEITGLVQPGVPVPEAAAQVHGITDAMLADAPTPAEALPVVLDWVQTLVERRVGLVVFNACYDLSMLRAEAVRHGLAQPDWDRLLVVDPYVVDWGVERGGLGRRRLGDVAAYYGVTLDGAHDATCDAVAARQVAVELAARHAHVGGLDLDTLMASQRSWYAERAEDWNAYARKAGRDLDDPAGWPLVG
;
A
#
# COMPACT_ATOMS: atom_id res chain seq x y z
N MET A 1 -9.52 -9.31 5.74
CA MET A 1 -10.42 -10.48 5.88
C MET A 1 -11.49 -10.43 4.81
N ARG A 2 -12.06 -11.57 4.38
CA ARG A 2 -13.13 -11.57 3.35
C ARG A 2 -14.41 -12.23 3.86
N THR A 3 -15.56 -11.88 3.29
CA THR A 3 -16.83 -12.54 3.62
C THR A 3 -16.80 -14.02 3.19
N ASN A 4 -17.39 -14.91 3.99
CA ASN A 4 -17.47 -16.34 3.64
C ASN A 4 -18.46 -16.58 2.49
N ARG A 5 -18.01 -17.26 1.43
CA ARG A 5 -18.86 -17.57 0.27
C ARG A 5 -19.76 -18.79 0.47
N PHE A 6 -19.40 -19.66 1.41
CA PHE A 6 -20.09 -20.93 1.66
C PHE A 6 -20.40 -21.06 3.14
N ASP A 7 -21.44 -21.82 3.44
CA ASP A 7 -21.77 -22.23 4.80
C ASP A 7 -20.60 -22.99 5.43
N GLY A 8 -20.43 -22.82 6.73
CA GLY A 8 -19.37 -23.44 7.48
C GLY A 8 -19.58 -23.31 8.98
N PHE A 9 -18.55 -23.63 9.75
CA PHE A 9 -18.58 -23.52 11.21
C PHE A 9 -17.50 -22.57 11.69
N CYS A 10 -17.85 -21.75 12.67
CA CYS A 10 -16.90 -20.83 13.28
C CYS A 10 -15.75 -21.61 13.94
N SER A 11 -14.51 -21.28 13.57
CA SER A 11 -13.30 -21.93 14.08
C SER A 11 -13.04 -21.71 15.58
N ALA A 12 -13.79 -20.81 16.24
CA ALA A 12 -13.67 -20.54 17.68
C ALA A 12 -14.81 -21.17 18.49
N CYS A 13 -16.07 -20.91 18.14
CA CYS A 13 -17.24 -21.33 18.92
C CYS A 13 -18.05 -22.47 18.30
N ALA A 14 -17.60 -23.00 17.16
CA ALA A 14 -18.28 -24.05 16.40
C ALA A 14 -19.73 -23.74 15.95
N GLN A 15 -20.20 -22.49 16.10
CA GLN A 15 -21.52 -22.11 15.61
C GLN A 15 -21.59 -22.20 14.08
N HIS A 16 -22.77 -22.55 13.55
CA HIS A 16 -23.01 -22.52 12.12
C HIS A 16 -22.95 -21.08 11.59
N VAL A 17 -22.25 -20.88 10.49
CA VAL A 17 -22.08 -19.58 9.82
C VAL A 17 -22.56 -19.75 8.38
N HIS A 18 -23.72 -19.18 8.08
CA HIS A 18 -24.27 -19.17 6.72
C HIS A 18 -23.37 -18.40 5.77
N ALA A 19 -23.42 -18.74 4.48
CA ALA A 19 -22.81 -17.96 3.42
C ALA A 19 -23.20 -16.47 3.54
N GLY A 20 -22.21 -15.58 3.51
CA GLY A 20 -22.40 -14.14 3.66
C GLY A 20 -22.47 -13.63 5.10
N ALA A 21 -22.58 -14.51 6.10
CA ALA A 21 -22.84 -14.11 7.49
C ALA A 21 -21.58 -14.02 8.38
N GLY A 22 -20.40 -14.30 7.83
CA GLY A 22 -19.15 -14.28 8.58
C GLY A 22 -17.93 -14.00 7.71
N HIS A 23 -16.75 -14.23 8.29
CA HIS A 23 -15.46 -13.90 7.68
C HIS A 23 -14.58 -15.12 7.48
N LEU A 24 -13.68 -15.02 6.51
CA LEU A 24 -12.62 -15.97 6.22
C LEU A 24 -11.26 -15.32 6.46
N THR A 25 -10.40 -16.06 7.16
CA THR A 25 -8.97 -15.76 7.32
C THR A 25 -8.13 -16.94 6.87
N GLY A 26 -6.83 -16.71 6.67
CA GLY A 26 -5.86 -17.73 6.21
C GLY A 26 -5.49 -17.61 4.74
N THR A 27 -4.82 -18.64 4.24
CA THR A 27 -4.25 -18.72 2.90
C THR A 27 -5.02 -19.72 2.01
N PRO A 28 -4.82 -19.69 0.68
CA PRO A 28 -5.42 -20.69 -0.22
C PRO A 28 -5.14 -22.12 0.25
N GLY A 29 -6.20 -22.88 0.53
CA GLY A 29 -6.13 -24.27 1.02
C GLY A 29 -6.15 -24.42 2.54
N ALA A 30 -6.06 -23.34 3.32
CA ALA A 30 -6.05 -23.35 4.78
C ALA A 30 -6.98 -22.27 5.39
N TRP A 31 -8.17 -22.11 4.79
CA TRP A 31 -9.14 -21.10 5.22
C TRP A 31 -9.81 -21.48 6.54
N ARG A 32 -9.98 -20.49 7.42
CA ARG A 32 -10.76 -20.58 8.65
C ARG A 32 -12.01 -19.70 8.53
N THR A 33 -13.14 -20.22 9.00
CA THR A 33 -14.43 -19.50 8.99
C THR A 33 -14.70 -18.92 10.38
N TRP A 34 -15.18 -17.70 10.45
CA TRP A 34 -15.46 -16.99 11.68
C TRP A 34 -16.86 -16.39 11.64
N CYS A 35 -17.64 -16.57 12.70
CA CYS A 35 -18.82 -15.73 12.91
C CYS A 35 -18.38 -14.29 13.21
N VAL A 36 -19.28 -13.31 13.06
CA VAL A 36 -18.99 -11.90 13.34
C VAL A 36 -18.43 -11.68 14.76
N ALA A 37 -19.01 -12.36 15.76
CA ALA A 37 -18.61 -12.21 17.16
C ALA A 37 -17.19 -12.70 17.46
N CYS A 38 -16.75 -13.76 16.78
CA CYS A 38 -15.41 -14.35 16.98
C CYS A 38 -14.41 -13.93 15.90
N SER A 39 -14.80 -13.07 14.97
CA SER A 39 -13.89 -12.62 13.90
C SER A 39 -12.68 -11.93 14.52
N PRO A 40 -11.45 -12.19 14.02
CA PRO A 40 -10.27 -11.47 14.48
C PRO A 40 -10.49 -9.96 14.42
N ARG A 41 -10.04 -9.27 15.45
CA ARG A 41 -10.07 -7.80 15.54
C ARG A 41 -8.66 -7.33 15.85
N PRO A 42 -8.26 -6.17 15.33
CA PRO A 42 -6.97 -5.61 15.70
C PRO A 42 -6.95 -5.36 17.22
N PRO A 43 -5.76 -5.33 17.85
CA PRO A 43 -5.64 -4.98 19.25
C PRO A 43 -6.30 -3.63 19.57
N GLN A 44 -6.55 -3.42 20.86
CA GLN A 44 -7.01 -2.11 21.32
C GLN A 44 -5.98 -1.05 20.96
N ARG A 45 -6.47 0.10 20.48
CA ARG A 45 -5.63 1.26 20.23
C ARG A 45 -4.99 1.72 21.54
N GLY A 46 -3.67 1.77 21.57
CA GLY A 46 -2.87 2.27 22.67
C GLY A 46 -2.72 3.79 22.65
N ASP A 47 -2.14 4.32 23.72
CA ASP A 47 -1.80 5.74 23.90
C ASP A 47 -0.28 5.97 24.05
N HIS A 48 0.53 5.09 23.46
CA HIS A 48 1.99 5.23 23.52
C HIS A 48 2.50 6.22 22.47
N ASP A 49 3.69 6.77 22.71
CA ASP A 49 4.43 7.55 21.73
C ASP A 49 5.01 6.66 20.62
N GLY A 50 5.42 7.28 19.52
CA GLY A 50 5.99 6.56 18.37
C GLY A 50 5.94 7.34 17.07
N TRP A 51 6.43 6.74 16.00
CA TRP A 51 6.48 7.37 14.67
C TRP A 51 5.11 7.81 14.15
N HIS A 52 4.04 7.12 14.56
CA HIS A 52 2.66 7.43 14.22
C HIS A 52 2.10 8.73 14.85
N ARG A 53 2.85 9.38 15.75
CA ARG A 53 2.53 10.70 16.31
C ARG A 53 3.40 11.82 15.72
N LEU A 54 4.40 11.47 14.92
CA LEU A 54 5.27 12.41 14.23
C LEU A 54 4.65 12.80 12.88
N PRO A 55 5.13 13.88 12.24
CA PRO A 55 4.73 14.20 10.87
C PRO A 55 4.95 13.03 9.92
N LEU A 56 3.93 12.70 9.15
CA LEU A 56 3.93 11.68 8.10
C LEU A 56 3.32 12.27 6.83
N ALA A 57 4.04 12.09 5.73
CA ALA A 57 3.56 12.37 4.39
C ALA A 57 2.93 11.10 3.78
N SER A 58 2.12 11.22 2.75
CA SER A 58 1.63 10.08 1.98
C SER A 58 1.56 10.36 0.49
N LEU A 59 1.84 9.32 -0.31
CA LEU A 59 1.82 9.34 -1.76
C LEU A 59 0.98 8.16 -2.25
N ASP A 60 0.23 8.41 -3.32
CA ASP A 60 -0.41 7.37 -4.12
C ASP A 60 -0.38 7.78 -5.61
N LEU A 61 -0.24 6.78 -6.50
CA LEU A 61 -0.24 6.95 -7.95
C LEU A 61 -1.34 6.09 -8.60
N GLU A 62 -2.05 6.67 -9.56
CA GLU A 62 -2.84 5.88 -10.52
C GLU A 62 -2.03 5.71 -11.81
N THR A 63 -2.20 4.56 -12.46
CA THR A 63 -1.29 4.14 -13.53
C THR A 63 -2.02 3.40 -14.65
N THR A 64 -1.34 3.23 -15.78
CA THR A 64 -1.87 2.47 -16.93
C THR A 64 -1.90 0.96 -16.72
N GLY A 65 -1.34 0.41 -15.64
CA GLY A 65 -1.22 -1.04 -15.48
C GLY A 65 -0.62 -1.48 -14.14
N THR A 66 0.12 -2.59 -14.11
CA THR A 66 0.63 -3.19 -12.86
C THR A 66 2.12 -3.54 -12.91
N ASP A 67 2.83 -3.20 -13.99
CA ASP A 67 4.28 -3.35 -14.10
C ASP A 67 4.95 -1.98 -13.87
N PRO A 68 5.58 -1.75 -12.70
CA PRO A 68 6.16 -0.45 -12.38
C PRO A 68 7.31 -0.05 -13.29
N LEU A 69 7.92 -0.98 -14.02
CA LEU A 69 9.04 -0.69 -14.93
C LEU A 69 8.55 -0.34 -16.35
N ARG A 70 7.35 -0.80 -16.73
CA ARG A 70 6.81 -0.68 -18.10
C ARG A 70 5.58 0.18 -18.24
N ASP A 71 4.74 0.29 -17.22
CA ASP A 71 3.52 1.11 -17.25
C ASP A 71 3.84 2.59 -17.00
N ARG A 72 2.81 3.43 -17.02
CA ARG A 72 2.92 4.89 -16.92
C ARG A 72 2.04 5.44 -15.82
N VAL A 73 2.50 6.50 -15.17
CA VAL A 73 1.71 7.30 -14.23
C VAL A 73 0.64 8.08 -15.01
N VAL A 74 -0.59 8.09 -14.50
CA VAL A 74 -1.71 8.90 -15.03
C VAL A 74 -2.25 9.91 -14.02
N SER A 75 -2.07 9.68 -12.72
CA SER A 75 -2.28 10.71 -11.69
C SER A 75 -1.43 10.46 -10.46
N TYR A 76 -1.34 11.49 -9.61
CA TYR A 76 -0.66 11.43 -8.32
C TYR A 76 -1.42 12.24 -7.26
N ALA A 77 -1.28 11.84 -6.01
CA ALA A 77 -1.69 12.63 -4.84
C ALA A 77 -0.57 12.66 -3.80
N LEU A 78 -0.19 13.87 -3.36
CA LEU A 78 0.83 14.13 -2.34
C LEU A 78 0.15 14.79 -1.15
N LEU A 79 0.29 14.20 0.04
CA LEU A 79 -0.24 14.75 1.28
C LEU A 79 0.91 14.86 2.29
N ASP A 80 0.95 15.95 3.05
CA ASP A 80 2.01 16.22 4.04
C ASP A 80 1.37 16.84 5.30
N GLU A 81 1.96 17.93 5.80
CA GLU A 81 1.43 18.76 6.88
C GLU A 81 -0.05 19.15 6.66
N PRO A 82 -0.81 19.42 7.73
CA PRO A 82 -2.22 19.81 7.62
C PRO A 82 -2.44 20.96 6.62
N GLY A 83 -3.27 20.70 5.59
CA GLY A 83 -3.57 21.66 4.53
C GLY A 83 -2.62 21.64 3.33
N PHE A 84 -1.58 20.79 3.35
CA PHE A 84 -0.75 20.50 2.18
C PHE A 84 -1.31 19.31 1.41
N GLU A 85 -1.81 19.58 0.21
CA GLU A 85 -2.31 18.59 -0.74
C GLU A 85 -1.96 19.05 -2.15
N ILE A 86 -1.28 18.18 -2.90
CA ILE A 86 -0.99 18.40 -4.32
C ILE A 86 -1.46 17.17 -5.08
N THR A 87 -2.38 17.39 -6.01
CA THR A 87 -2.89 16.34 -6.91
C THR A 87 -2.66 16.75 -8.34
N GLY A 88 -2.41 15.80 -9.24
CA GLY A 88 -2.27 16.12 -10.65
C GLY A 88 -2.57 14.95 -11.56
N LEU A 89 -2.96 15.26 -12.80
CA LEU A 89 -3.05 14.32 -13.91
C LEU A 89 -1.76 14.36 -14.72
N VAL A 90 -1.44 13.25 -15.36
CA VAL A 90 -0.27 13.08 -16.22
C VAL A 90 -0.72 12.48 -17.54
N GLN A 91 -0.35 13.10 -18.66
CA GLN A 91 -0.58 12.52 -19.98
C GLN A 91 0.51 11.47 -20.27
N PRO A 92 0.23 10.15 -20.22
CA PRO A 92 1.27 9.11 -20.20
C PRO A 92 1.97 8.88 -21.56
N GLY A 93 1.51 9.54 -22.62
CA GLY A 93 2.02 9.35 -23.99
C GLY A 93 1.68 7.99 -24.62
N VAL A 94 0.87 7.17 -23.94
CA VAL A 94 0.35 5.87 -24.39
C VAL A 94 -1.15 5.79 -24.09
N PRO A 95 -1.93 4.96 -24.82
CA PRO A 95 -3.34 4.78 -24.49
C PRO A 95 -3.53 4.22 -23.08
N VAL A 96 -4.47 4.76 -22.32
CA VAL A 96 -4.88 4.18 -21.03
C VAL A 96 -5.67 2.90 -21.29
N PRO A 97 -5.22 1.73 -20.80
CA PRO A 97 -5.96 0.48 -21.00
C PRO A 97 -7.33 0.54 -20.33
N GLU A 98 -8.35 0.02 -21.02
CA GLU A 98 -9.74 -0.02 -20.52
C GLU A 98 -9.86 -0.65 -19.13
N ALA A 99 -9.07 -1.69 -18.84
CA ALA A 99 -9.08 -2.34 -17.53
C ALA A 99 -8.57 -1.42 -16.40
N ALA A 100 -7.61 -0.53 -16.69
CA ALA A 100 -7.13 0.46 -15.74
C ALA A 100 -8.16 1.59 -15.58
N ALA A 101 -8.69 2.11 -16.69
CA ALA A 101 -9.75 3.12 -16.68
C ALA A 101 -11.01 2.66 -15.92
N GLN A 102 -11.36 1.37 -15.97
CA GLN A 102 -12.47 0.81 -15.17
C GLN A 102 -12.20 0.78 -13.66
N VAL A 103 -10.94 0.78 -13.26
CA VAL A 103 -10.52 0.78 -11.86
C VAL A 103 -10.53 2.21 -11.32
N HIS A 104 -9.75 3.12 -11.93
CA HIS A 104 -9.51 4.46 -11.40
C HIS A 104 -10.33 5.58 -12.11
N GLY A 105 -11.10 5.24 -13.14
CA GLY A 105 -12.01 6.20 -13.82
C GLY A 105 -11.33 7.24 -14.73
N ILE A 106 -10.01 7.20 -14.89
CA ILE A 106 -9.26 8.16 -15.72
C ILE A 106 -9.21 7.65 -17.16
N THR A 107 -9.63 8.49 -18.10
CA THR A 107 -9.72 8.15 -19.52
C THR A 107 -8.74 8.98 -20.35
N ASP A 108 -8.38 8.52 -21.56
CA ASP A 108 -7.53 9.28 -22.49
C ASP A 108 -8.08 10.70 -22.75
N ALA A 109 -9.41 10.86 -22.79
CA ALA A 109 -10.05 12.15 -23.00
C ALA A 109 -9.81 13.13 -21.85
N MET A 110 -9.74 12.64 -20.61
CA MET A 110 -9.42 13.48 -19.44
C MET A 110 -7.96 13.91 -19.42
N LEU A 111 -7.08 13.11 -20.04
CA LEU A 111 -5.63 13.34 -20.06
C LEU A 111 -5.15 14.14 -21.27
N ALA A 112 -6.04 14.46 -22.22
CA ALA A 112 -5.68 15.09 -23.50
C ALA A 112 -4.93 16.43 -23.34
N ASP A 113 -5.32 17.22 -22.33
CA ASP A 113 -4.70 18.52 -22.00
C ASP A 113 -3.85 18.45 -20.70
N ALA A 114 -3.63 17.25 -20.15
CA ALA A 114 -2.81 17.08 -18.96
C ALA A 114 -1.31 17.26 -19.31
N PRO A 115 -0.47 17.71 -18.36
CA PRO A 115 0.96 17.85 -18.62
C PRO A 115 1.62 16.50 -18.90
N THR A 116 2.69 16.52 -19.70
CA THR A 116 3.51 15.33 -19.95
C THR A 116 4.24 14.89 -18.68
N PRO A 117 4.77 13.65 -18.60
CA PRO A 117 5.48 13.19 -17.40
C PRO A 117 6.69 14.07 -17.06
N ALA A 118 7.37 14.61 -18.07
CA ALA A 118 8.52 15.50 -17.88
C ALA A 118 8.13 16.87 -17.27
N GLU A 119 6.87 17.29 -17.40
CA GLU A 119 6.33 18.53 -16.83
C GLU A 119 5.68 18.26 -15.46
N ALA A 120 4.99 17.12 -15.31
CA ALA A 120 4.18 16.81 -14.14
C ALA A 120 4.94 16.16 -12.99
N LEU A 121 5.96 15.33 -13.26
CA LEU A 121 6.64 14.56 -12.22
C LEU A 121 7.79 15.26 -11.48
N PRO A 122 8.42 16.34 -11.99
CA PRO A 122 9.40 17.09 -11.21
C PRO A 122 8.88 17.55 -9.85
N VAL A 123 7.62 17.99 -9.75
CA VAL A 123 7.03 18.40 -8.44
C VAL A 123 6.95 17.23 -7.45
N VAL A 124 6.67 16.02 -7.93
CA VAL A 124 6.62 14.81 -7.08
C VAL A 124 8.03 14.45 -6.60
N LEU A 125 9.00 14.43 -7.51
CA LEU A 125 10.40 14.08 -7.21
C LEU A 125 11.04 15.09 -6.25
N ASP A 126 10.83 16.39 -6.49
CA ASP A 126 11.31 17.47 -5.63
C ASP A 126 10.66 17.38 -4.24
N TRP A 127 9.34 17.11 -4.18
CA TRP A 127 8.66 16.92 -2.90
C TRP A 127 9.23 15.73 -2.12
N VAL A 128 9.46 14.57 -2.76
CA VAL A 128 10.11 13.42 -2.12
C VAL A 128 11.50 13.80 -1.60
N GLN A 129 12.28 14.57 -2.37
CA GLN A 129 13.59 15.07 -1.92
C GLN A 129 13.46 15.95 -0.66
N THR A 130 12.42 16.80 -0.55
CA THR A 130 12.20 17.58 0.68
C THR A 130 11.91 16.70 1.90
N LEU A 131 11.22 15.57 1.72
CA LEU A 131 10.96 14.62 2.80
C LEU A 131 12.25 13.96 3.29
N VAL A 132 13.17 13.65 2.36
CA VAL A 132 14.52 13.14 2.70
C VAL A 132 15.27 14.15 3.57
N GLU A 133 15.24 15.43 3.21
CA GLU A 133 15.93 16.50 3.94
C GLU A 133 15.32 16.73 5.32
N ARG A 134 13.99 16.67 5.43
CA ARG A 134 13.24 16.83 6.68
C ARG A 134 13.21 15.58 7.56
N ARG A 135 13.63 14.43 7.03
CA ARG A 135 13.49 13.09 7.66
C ARG A 135 12.04 12.76 8.04
N VAL A 136 11.09 13.11 7.18
CA VAL A 136 9.67 12.78 7.35
C VAL A 136 9.41 11.41 6.72
N GLY A 137 8.63 10.57 7.41
CA GLY A 137 8.23 9.27 6.89
C GLY A 137 7.22 9.43 5.75
N LEU A 138 7.52 8.84 4.59
CA LEU A 138 6.63 8.75 3.45
C LEU A 138 5.79 7.48 3.52
N VAL A 139 4.47 7.64 3.70
CA VAL A 139 3.52 6.53 3.70
C VAL A 139 3.09 6.20 2.28
N VAL A 140 3.30 4.95 1.87
CA VAL A 140 2.81 4.44 0.57
C VAL A 140 2.35 3.00 0.78
N PHE A 141 1.12 2.68 0.36
CA PHE A 141 0.61 1.32 0.52
C PHE A 141 1.15 0.42 -0.59
N ASN A 142 1.97 -0.58 -0.24
CA ASN A 142 2.74 -1.37 -1.21
C ASN A 142 3.78 -0.50 -1.97
N ALA A 143 4.60 0.22 -1.20
CA ALA A 143 5.55 1.24 -1.66
C ALA A 143 6.49 0.79 -2.79
N CYS A 144 6.82 -0.50 -2.84
CA CYS A 144 7.61 -1.10 -3.91
C CYS A 144 7.07 -0.74 -5.30
N TYR A 145 5.76 -0.66 -5.45
CA TYR A 145 5.12 -0.35 -6.72
C TYR A 145 5.29 1.12 -7.12
N ASP A 146 4.72 2.05 -6.35
CA ASP A 146 4.68 3.48 -6.68
C ASP A 146 6.07 4.08 -6.79
N LEU A 147 6.96 3.77 -5.84
CA LEU A 147 8.31 4.34 -5.82
C LEU A 147 9.14 3.81 -6.99
N SER A 148 8.97 2.54 -7.37
CA SER A 148 9.64 1.98 -8.55
C SER A 148 9.12 2.60 -9.83
N MET A 149 7.81 2.88 -9.91
CA MET A 149 7.22 3.57 -11.06
C MET A 149 7.73 5.00 -11.18
N LEU A 150 7.76 5.75 -10.07
CA LEU A 150 8.28 7.11 -10.02
C LEU A 150 9.77 7.15 -10.43
N ARG A 151 10.57 6.20 -9.96
CA ARG A 151 11.98 6.05 -10.37
C ARG A 151 12.10 5.70 -11.86
N ALA A 152 11.28 4.79 -12.37
CA ALA A 152 11.29 4.41 -13.79
C ALA A 152 10.90 5.59 -14.70
N GLU A 153 9.89 6.38 -14.32
CA GLU A 153 9.55 7.62 -15.02
C GLU A 153 10.69 8.64 -14.98
N ALA A 154 11.31 8.85 -13.81
CA ALA A 154 12.43 9.78 -13.69
C ALA A 154 13.60 9.38 -14.60
N VAL A 155 13.95 8.09 -14.66
CA VAL A 155 14.97 7.59 -15.58
C VAL A 155 14.56 7.77 -17.04
N ARG A 156 13.31 7.42 -17.38
CA ARG A 156 12.77 7.50 -18.75
C ARG A 156 12.80 8.91 -19.32
N HIS A 157 12.57 9.90 -18.47
CA HIS A 157 12.48 11.31 -18.85
C HIS A 157 13.73 12.13 -18.48
N GLY A 158 14.78 11.50 -17.93
CA GLY A 158 16.01 12.19 -17.56
C GLY A 158 15.83 13.22 -16.44
N LEU A 159 14.89 12.97 -15.52
CA LEU A 159 14.56 13.87 -14.41
C LEU A 159 15.55 13.72 -13.25
N ALA A 160 15.71 14.79 -12.48
CA ALA A 160 16.46 14.75 -11.23
C ALA A 160 15.79 13.77 -10.26
N GLN A 161 16.60 12.95 -9.59
CA GLN A 161 16.11 11.93 -8.66
C GLN A 161 16.36 12.35 -7.21
N PRO A 162 15.43 12.05 -6.28
CA PRO A 162 15.70 12.20 -4.87
C PRO A 162 16.77 11.19 -4.41
N ASP A 163 17.34 11.43 -3.24
CA ASP A 163 18.21 10.47 -2.57
C ASP A 163 17.38 9.31 -1.99
N TRP A 164 17.10 8.33 -2.86
CA TRP A 164 16.30 7.15 -2.55
C TRP A 164 16.84 6.33 -1.37
N ASP A 165 18.16 6.32 -1.17
CA ASP A 165 18.81 5.54 -0.10
C ASP A 165 18.55 6.13 1.29
N ARG A 166 18.29 7.44 1.36
CA ARG A 166 17.95 8.16 2.59
C ARG A 166 16.45 8.34 2.83
N LEU A 167 15.62 7.96 1.89
CA LEU A 167 14.16 8.05 2.01
C LEU A 167 13.65 7.09 3.10
N LEU A 168 12.86 7.63 4.04
CA LEU A 168 12.20 6.86 5.08
C LEU A 168 10.78 6.52 4.61
N VAL A 169 10.53 5.24 4.39
CA VAL A 169 9.24 4.72 3.90
C VAL A 169 8.49 4.03 5.04
N VAL A 170 7.20 4.31 5.14
CA VAL A 170 6.25 3.59 5.98
C VAL A 170 5.27 2.90 5.04
N ASP A 171 5.36 1.59 4.91
CA ASP A 171 4.53 0.79 4.01
C ASP A 171 3.53 -0.04 4.83
N PRO A 172 2.28 0.42 5.00
CA PRO A 172 1.31 -0.27 5.85
C PRO A 172 0.98 -1.68 5.35
N TYR A 173 1.17 -1.97 4.06
CA TYR A 173 1.01 -3.32 3.53
C TYR A 173 2.07 -4.27 4.10
N VAL A 174 3.34 -3.84 4.11
CA VAL A 174 4.46 -4.62 4.63
C VAL A 174 4.41 -4.71 6.15
N VAL A 175 4.12 -3.61 6.83
CA VAL A 175 4.03 -3.57 8.29
C VAL A 175 2.90 -4.47 8.78
N ASP A 176 1.70 -4.39 8.18
CA ASP A 176 0.59 -5.29 8.50
C ASP A 176 1.03 -6.75 8.29
N TRP A 177 1.90 -7.03 7.31
CA TRP A 177 2.36 -8.41 7.02
C TRP A 177 3.31 -8.91 8.08
N GLY A 178 4.26 -8.08 8.48
CA GLY A 178 5.17 -8.40 9.57
C GLY A 178 4.45 -8.73 10.87
N VAL A 179 3.40 -7.95 11.20
CA VAL A 179 2.65 -8.10 12.45
C VAL A 179 1.67 -9.28 12.40
N GLU A 180 0.84 -9.37 11.35
CA GLU A 180 -0.24 -10.36 11.26
C GLU A 180 0.16 -11.64 10.50
N ARG A 181 1.38 -11.68 9.94
CA ARG A 181 1.98 -12.82 9.22
C ARG A 181 1.11 -13.37 8.10
N GLY A 182 0.39 -12.50 7.40
CA GLY A 182 -0.51 -12.89 6.31
C GLY A 182 -1.77 -13.67 6.77
N GLY A 183 -1.98 -13.81 8.08
CA GLY A 183 -3.03 -14.66 8.64
C GLY A 183 -4.45 -14.18 8.36
N LEU A 184 -4.64 -12.90 8.04
CA LEU A 184 -5.96 -12.27 7.84
C LEU A 184 -6.51 -12.39 6.41
N GLY A 185 -5.75 -12.99 5.49
CA GLY A 185 -6.14 -13.20 4.09
C GLY A 185 -5.59 -12.15 3.13
N ARG A 186 -6.42 -11.70 2.18
CA ARG A 186 -6.04 -10.66 1.21
C ARG A 186 -5.75 -9.33 1.91
N ARG A 187 -4.85 -8.56 1.29
CA ARG A 187 -4.23 -7.35 1.84
C ARG A 187 -4.28 -6.19 0.85
N ARG A 188 -5.42 -6.00 0.19
CA ARG A 188 -5.65 -4.75 -0.55
C ARG A 188 -5.86 -3.63 0.46
N LEU A 189 -5.63 -2.37 0.08
CA LEU A 189 -5.80 -1.23 0.98
C LEU A 189 -7.18 -1.26 1.66
N GLY A 190 -8.26 -1.45 0.91
CA GLY A 190 -9.61 -1.60 1.47
C GLY A 190 -9.79 -2.77 2.45
N ASP A 191 -9.09 -3.90 2.24
CA ASP A 191 -9.14 -5.04 3.18
C ASP A 191 -8.49 -4.70 4.53
N VAL A 192 -7.36 -3.98 4.48
CA VAL A 192 -6.58 -3.59 5.66
C VAL A 192 -7.23 -2.41 6.37
N ALA A 193 -7.73 -1.42 5.62
CA ALA A 193 -8.51 -0.30 6.15
C ALA A 193 -9.73 -0.78 6.91
N ALA A 194 -10.52 -1.69 6.33
CA ALA A 194 -11.68 -2.27 7.00
C ALA A 194 -11.30 -3.03 8.29
N TYR A 195 -10.15 -3.71 8.32
CA TYR A 195 -9.67 -4.39 9.53
C TYR A 195 -9.34 -3.42 10.66
N TYR A 196 -8.66 -2.32 10.35
CA TYR A 196 -8.28 -1.29 11.32
C TYR A 196 -9.38 -0.26 11.62
N GLY A 197 -10.53 -0.34 10.95
CA GLY A 197 -11.64 0.59 11.14
C GLY A 197 -11.42 1.95 10.48
N VAL A 198 -10.56 2.00 9.46
CA VAL A 198 -10.30 3.17 8.62
C VAL A 198 -11.34 3.20 7.50
N THR A 199 -11.94 4.37 7.28
CA THR A 199 -12.90 4.55 6.18
C THR A 199 -12.15 4.80 4.88
N LEU A 200 -12.53 4.08 3.84
CA LEU A 200 -12.05 4.31 2.48
C LEU A 200 -13.26 4.55 1.58
N ASP A 201 -13.60 5.83 1.43
CA ASP A 201 -14.63 6.30 0.51
C ASP A 201 -13.95 6.69 -0.80
N GLY A 202 -14.36 6.13 -1.93
CA GLY A 202 -13.74 6.42 -3.23
C GLY A 202 -12.41 5.71 -3.47
N ALA A 203 -12.34 4.39 -3.23
CA ALA A 203 -11.18 3.59 -3.62
C ALA A 203 -10.85 3.76 -5.11
N HIS A 204 -9.56 3.73 -5.45
CA HIS A 204 -9.04 4.02 -6.81
C HIS A 204 -9.16 5.50 -7.21
N ASP A 205 -9.17 6.38 -6.21
CA ASP A 205 -8.80 7.78 -6.31
C ASP A 205 -7.53 7.99 -5.49
N ALA A 206 -6.48 8.54 -6.12
CA ALA A 206 -5.18 8.69 -5.48
C ALA A 206 -5.23 9.46 -4.15
N THR A 207 -6.10 10.46 -4.03
CA THR A 207 -6.21 11.26 -2.80
C THR A 207 -6.85 10.43 -1.69
N CYS A 208 -7.96 9.75 -2.01
CA CYS A 208 -8.65 8.88 -1.07
C CYS A 208 -7.75 7.74 -0.59
N ASP A 209 -7.00 7.11 -1.51
CA ASP A 209 -6.09 6.01 -1.20
C ASP A 209 -4.87 6.49 -0.39
N ALA A 210 -4.28 7.66 -0.70
CA ALA A 210 -3.21 8.25 0.10
C ALA A 210 -3.66 8.59 1.54
N VAL A 211 -4.86 9.18 1.70
CA VAL A 211 -5.45 9.47 3.02
C VAL A 211 -5.63 8.17 3.81
N ALA A 212 -6.25 7.16 3.19
CA ALA A 212 -6.53 5.89 3.84
C ALA A 212 -5.24 5.15 4.21
N ALA A 213 -4.23 5.13 3.34
CA ALA A 213 -2.92 4.54 3.62
C ALA A 213 -2.28 5.16 4.85
N ARG A 214 -2.27 6.51 4.94
CA ARG A 214 -1.76 7.23 6.13
C ARG A 214 -2.54 6.90 7.39
N GLN A 215 -3.87 6.87 7.33
CA GLN A 215 -4.70 6.52 8.48
C GLN A 215 -4.49 5.07 8.94
N VAL A 216 -4.34 4.13 8.00
CA VAL A 216 -4.00 2.74 8.29
C VAL A 216 -2.64 2.65 8.98
N ALA A 217 -1.62 3.37 8.49
CA ALA A 217 -0.31 3.41 9.13
C ALA A 217 -0.41 3.83 10.61
N VAL A 218 -1.17 4.91 10.88
CA VAL A 218 -1.36 5.45 12.22
C VAL A 218 -2.11 4.46 13.12
N GLU A 219 -3.24 3.91 12.65
CA GLU A 219 -4.03 2.97 13.44
C GLU A 219 -3.29 1.67 13.72
N LEU A 220 -2.55 1.15 12.74
CA LEU A 220 -1.69 -0.01 12.91
C LEU A 220 -0.68 0.26 14.03
N ALA A 221 0.13 1.31 13.91
CA ALA A 221 1.16 1.58 14.90
C ALA A 221 0.62 1.84 16.30
N ALA A 222 -0.48 2.59 16.42
CA ALA A 222 -1.13 2.87 17.70
C ALA A 222 -1.64 1.59 18.38
N ARG A 223 -1.96 0.53 17.63
CA ARG A 223 -2.45 -0.76 18.16
C ARG A 223 -1.33 -1.77 18.40
N HIS A 224 -0.13 -1.52 17.86
CA HIS A 224 1.00 -2.43 17.92
C HIS A 224 2.24 -1.71 18.45
N ALA A 225 2.29 -1.45 19.76
CA ALA A 225 3.35 -0.66 20.42
C ALA A 225 4.79 -1.11 20.10
N HIS A 226 5.02 -2.41 19.93
CA HIS A 226 6.33 -2.96 19.59
C HIS A 226 6.83 -2.55 18.18
N VAL A 227 5.92 -2.17 17.28
CA VAL A 227 6.24 -1.61 15.95
C VAL A 227 6.08 -0.10 15.95
N GLY A 228 4.98 0.40 16.54
CA GLY A 228 4.68 1.82 16.59
C GLY A 228 5.72 2.65 17.34
N GLY A 229 6.38 2.06 18.34
CA GLY A 229 7.43 2.69 19.15
C GLY A 229 8.85 2.62 18.58
N LEU A 230 9.05 2.03 17.39
CA LEU A 230 10.35 2.04 16.72
C LEU A 230 10.68 3.45 16.21
N ASP A 231 11.97 3.75 16.04
CA ASP A 231 12.37 4.85 15.15
C ASP A 231 12.20 4.43 13.67
N LEU A 232 12.14 5.41 12.76
CA LEU A 232 11.88 5.16 11.35
C LEU A 232 13.00 4.36 10.66
N ASP A 233 14.26 4.50 11.06
CA ASP A 233 15.37 3.72 10.49
C ASP A 233 15.27 2.23 10.88
N THR A 234 14.90 1.96 12.13
CA THR A 234 14.63 0.60 12.63
C THR A 234 13.37 0.01 11.99
N LEU A 235 12.33 0.83 11.76
CA LEU A 235 11.14 0.42 11.02
C LEU A 235 11.49 0.06 9.56
N MET A 236 12.34 0.85 8.89
CA MET A 236 12.85 0.55 7.54
C MET A 236 13.56 -0.81 7.49
N ALA A 237 14.45 -1.09 8.45
CA ALA A 237 15.12 -2.38 8.54
C ALA A 237 14.15 -3.54 8.74
N SER A 238 13.15 -3.36 9.62
CA SER A 238 12.12 -4.37 9.89
C SER A 238 11.26 -4.66 8.65
N GLN A 239 10.86 -3.62 7.92
CA GLN A 239 10.09 -3.75 6.68
C GLN A 239 10.86 -4.49 5.58
N ARG A 240 12.18 -4.23 5.43
CA ARG A 240 13.02 -5.01 4.50
C ARG A 240 12.99 -6.50 4.83
N SER A 241 13.15 -6.86 6.10
CA SER A 241 13.09 -8.26 6.54
C SER A 241 11.71 -8.88 6.30
N TRP A 242 10.63 -8.18 6.67
CA TRP A 242 9.26 -8.68 6.46
C TRP A 242 8.89 -8.81 4.98
N TYR A 243 9.32 -7.87 4.14
CA TYR A 243 9.11 -7.95 2.71
C TYR A 243 9.85 -9.15 2.11
N ALA A 244 11.10 -9.38 2.50
CA ALA A 244 11.89 -10.52 2.04
C ALA A 244 11.24 -11.85 2.44
N GLU A 245 10.83 -11.99 3.71
CA GLU A 245 10.12 -13.18 4.20
C GLU A 245 8.81 -13.41 3.44
N ARG A 246 8.02 -12.36 3.20
CA ARG A 246 6.79 -12.42 2.39
C ARG A 246 7.07 -12.89 0.95
N ALA A 247 8.10 -12.31 0.32
CA ALA A 247 8.50 -12.67 -1.04
C ALA A 247 8.96 -14.14 -1.11
N GLU A 248 9.66 -14.64 -0.09
CA GLU A 248 10.06 -16.05 0.00
C GLU A 248 8.85 -16.99 0.16
N ASP A 249 7.89 -16.64 1.02
CA ASP A 249 6.63 -17.36 1.16
C ASP A 249 5.85 -17.42 -0.16
N TRP A 250 5.76 -16.29 -0.87
CA TRP A 250 5.18 -16.23 -2.21
C TRP A 250 5.96 -17.11 -3.19
N ASN A 251 7.29 -17.00 -3.22
CA ASN A 251 8.14 -17.76 -4.12
C ASN A 251 8.03 -19.27 -3.90
N ALA A 252 7.88 -19.72 -2.65
CA ALA A 252 7.63 -21.13 -2.34
C ALA A 252 6.31 -21.64 -2.94
N TYR A 253 5.27 -20.80 -2.96
CA TYR A 253 4.01 -21.09 -3.64
C TYR A 253 4.14 -20.98 -5.17
N ALA A 254 4.71 -19.89 -5.68
CA ALA A 254 4.83 -19.55 -7.09
C ALA A 254 5.60 -20.63 -7.87
N ARG A 255 6.69 -21.17 -7.30
CA ARG A 255 7.44 -22.31 -7.88
C ARG A 255 6.57 -23.53 -8.12
N LYS A 256 5.64 -23.83 -7.21
CA LYS A 256 4.70 -24.97 -7.35
C LYS A 256 3.59 -24.67 -8.35
N ALA A 257 3.21 -23.40 -8.47
CA ALA A 257 2.12 -22.94 -9.32
C ALA A 257 2.56 -22.50 -10.73
N GLY A 258 3.86 -22.52 -11.04
CA GLY A 258 4.40 -22.03 -12.32
C GLY A 258 4.17 -20.53 -12.52
N ARG A 259 4.31 -19.74 -11.45
CA ARG A 259 4.15 -18.27 -11.46
C ARG A 259 5.50 -17.58 -11.33
N ASP A 260 5.51 -16.29 -11.69
CA ASP A 260 6.67 -15.43 -11.55
C ASP A 260 7.08 -15.26 -10.08
N LEU A 261 8.37 -15.07 -9.87
CA LEU A 261 8.98 -14.93 -8.56
C LEU A 261 9.14 -13.45 -8.21
N ASP A 262 8.86 -13.13 -6.95
CA ASP A 262 9.16 -11.83 -6.37
C ASP A 262 10.65 -11.77 -6.00
N ASP A 263 11.27 -10.60 -6.15
CA ASP A 263 12.61 -10.34 -5.61
C ASP A 263 12.53 -10.01 -4.11
N PRO A 264 13.10 -10.83 -3.20
CA PRO A 264 13.10 -10.55 -1.77
C PRO A 264 13.84 -9.25 -1.40
N ALA A 265 14.73 -8.75 -2.25
CA ALA A 265 15.46 -7.50 -2.03
C ALA A 265 14.76 -6.27 -2.66
N GLY A 266 13.64 -6.46 -3.36
CA GLY A 266 13.01 -5.43 -4.19
C GLY A 266 12.23 -4.35 -3.43
N TRP A 267 12.47 -4.12 -2.14
CA TRP A 267 11.77 -3.11 -1.34
C TRP A 267 12.76 -2.09 -0.73
N PRO A 268 12.43 -0.78 -0.75
CA PRO A 268 11.19 -0.17 -1.24
C PRO A 268 11.19 0.13 -2.74
N LEU A 269 12.25 -0.25 -3.45
CA LEU A 269 12.42 -0.06 -4.89
C LEU A 269 12.88 -1.36 -5.51
N VAL A 270 12.31 -1.73 -6.65
CA VAL A 270 12.80 -2.82 -7.47
C VAL A 270 14.20 -2.46 -8.00
N GLY A 271 15.10 -3.44 -7.94
CA GLY A 271 16.50 -3.33 -8.40
C GLY A 271 16.66 -3.25 -9.91
#